data_AF-A0A8K0K9M4-F1
#
_entry.id   AF-A0A8K0K9M4-F1
#
_cell.length_a   1.000
_cell.length_b   1.000
_cell.length_c   1.000
_cell.angle_alpha   90.00
_cell.angle_beta   90.00
_cell.angle_gamma   90.00
#
_symmetry.space_group_name_H-M   'P 1'
#
loop_
_entity.id
_entity.type
_entity.pdbx_description
1 polymer ?
#
loop_
_entity_poly.entity_id
_entity_poly.type
_entity_poly.pdbx_seq_one_letter_code
_entity_poly.pdbx_strand_id
1 'polypeptide(L)'
;MQIHLPSQLSEFPEALIASQLGALLLSRMVLINSSAQEYLVPRILNLRPDGSSKVLSVEEEEDLGGASESMEAIFSVSTFREHLAPRLLQIFGVRDAQIRLVLLKHFNGYFRAFTDENLRSVVLPELLVGIKDTNDVLVSTTLHALADLVPLLGSATVIGGKRGKIFADGRPKKRNIPSLESNRISSRMQSASLNGNIS
;
A
#
# COMPACT_ATOMS: atom_id res chain seq x y z
N MET A 1 -23.56 -1.12 23.42
CA MET A 1 -24.33 -2.19 22.73
C MET A 1 -23.35 -2.85 21.77
N GLN A 2 -22.84 -4.03 22.12
CA GLN A 2 -21.91 -4.76 21.23
C GLN A 2 -22.64 -5.14 19.95
N ILE A 3 -22.10 -4.72 18.81
CA ILE A 3 -22.67 -5.05 17.51
C ILE A 3 -22.25 -6.50 17.19
N HIS A 4 -23.17 -7.45 17.33
CA HIS A 4 -22.99 -8.86 16.91
C HIS A 4 -23.07 -9.06 15.38
N LEU A 5 -23.34 -7.99 14.62
CA LEU A 5 -23.50 -8.05 13.17
C LEU A 5 -22.31 -8.69 12.45
N PRO A 6 -21.04 -8.38 12.78
CA PRO A 6 -19.91 -8.94 12.02
C PRO A 6 -19.77 -10.46 12.16
N SER A 7 -20.09 -11.04 13.33
CA SER A 7 -20.12 -12.50 13.50
C SER A 7 -21.29 -13.11 12.75
N GLN A 8 -22.47 -12.49 12.76
CA GLN A 8 -23.64 -12.96 12.02
C GLN A 8 -23.43 -12.91 10.50
N LEU A 9 -22.80 -11.83 10.00
CA LEU A 9 -22.45 -11.73 8.58
C LEU A 9 -21.50 -12.86 8.18
N SER A 10 -20.56 -13.24 9.05
CA SER A 10 -19.61 -14.32 8.75
C SER A 10 -20.24 -15.71 8.58
N GLU A 11 -21.51 -15.89 8.95
CA GLU A 11 -22.26 -17.14 8.71
C GLU A 11 -22.69 -17.28 7.24
N PHE A 12 -22.70 -16.18 6.47
CA PHE A 12 -23.11 -16.17 5.07
C PHE A 12 -21.90 -16.22 4.13
N PRO A 13 -22.08 -16.71 2.88
CA PRO A 13 -21.05 -16.60 1.85
C PRO A 13 -20.70 -15.14 1.57
N GLU A 14 -19.41 -14.80 1.55
CA GLU A 14 -18.96 -13.41 1.39
C GLU A 14 -19.46 -12.75 0.10
N ALA A 15 -19.54 -13.49 -1.02
CA ALA A 15 -20.10 -12.99 -2.28
C ALA A 15 -21.59 -12.61 -2.16
N LEU A 16 -22.37 -13.34 -1.35
CA LEU A 16 -23.78 -13.02 -1.09
C LEU A 16 -23.87 -11.71 -0.30
N ILE A 17 -23.07 -11.57 0.75
CA ILE A 17 -23.02 -10.35 1.58
C ILE A 17 -22.60 -9.16 0.72
N ALA A 18 -21.57 -9.33 -0.09
CA ALA A 18 -21.01 -8.27 -0.92
C ALA A 18 -22.00 -7.78 -1.99
N SER A 19 -22.65 -8.72 -2.69
CA SER A 19 -23.62 -8.41 -3.75
C SER A 19 -24.91 -7.80 -3.22
N GLN A 20 -25.44 -8.31 -2.09
CA GLN A 20 -26.73 -7.87 -1.55
C GLN A 20 -26.61 -6.69 -0.58
N LEU A 21 -25.58 -6.69 0.27
CA LEU A 21 -25.42 -5.72 1.36
C LEU A 21 -24.30 -4.72 1.11
N GLY A 22 -23.44 -4.89 0.10
CA GLY A 22 -22.29 -4.00 -0.13
C GLY A 22 -22.65 -2.51 -0.22
N ALA A 23 -23.80 -2.18 -0.81
CA ALA A 23 -24.29 -0.80 -0.86
C ALA A 23 -24.65 -0.25 0.53
N LEU A 24 -25.27 -1.07 1.38
CA LEU A 24 -25.68 -0.70 2.73
C LEU A 24 -24.47 -0.61 3.67
N LEU A 25 -23.54 -1.56 3.55
CA LEU A 25 -22.29 -1.62 4.33
C LEU A 25 -21.37 -0.42 4.06
N LEU A 26 -21.39 0.12 2.83
CA LEU A 26 -20.64 1.33 2.46
C LEU A 26 -21.52 2.59 2.48
N SER A 27 -22.72 2.52 3.05
CA SER A 27 -23.59 3.69 3.14
C SER A 27 -23.01 4.74 4.07
N ARG A 28 -23.36 6.01 3.82
CA ARG A 28 -23.01 7.13 4.70
C ARG A 28 -23.34 6.83 6.17
N MET A 29 -24.51 6.25 6.45
CA MET A 29 -24.94 5.96 7.82
C MET A 29 -24.03 4.98 8.54
N VAL A 30 -23.54 3.95 7.84
CA VAL A 30 -22.57 3.00 8.40
C VAL A 30 -21.21 3.67 8.56
N LEU A 31 -20.72 4.37 7.54
CA LEU A 31 -19.39 4.95 7.56
C LEU A 31 -19.21 6.04 8.63
N ILE A 32 -20.25 6.79 8.98
CA ILE A 32 -20.16 7.84 10.02
C ILE A 32 -20.59 7.38 11.41
N ASN A 33 -21.10 6.15 11.55
CA ASN A 33 -21.51 5.63 12.85
C ASN A 33 -20.29 5.18 13.67
N SER A 34 -20.14 5.70 14.89
CA SER A 34 -18.99 5.43 15.74
C SER A 34 -18.81 3.94 16.07
N SER A 35 -19.89 3.26 16.44
CA SER A 35 -19.84 1.82 16.73
C SER A 35 -19.53 0.99 15.48
N ALA A 36 -20.02 1.39 14.31
CA ALA A 36 -19.65 0.74 13.06
C ALA A 36 -18.17 0.97 12.72
N GLN A 37 -17.64 2.19 12.91
CA GLN A 37 -16.21 2.48 12.71
C GLN A 37 -15.30 1.68 13.63
N GLU A 38 -15.78 1.34 14.82
CA GLU A 38 -15.05 0.55 15.80
C GLU A 38 -15.10 -0.96 15.48
N TYR A 39 -16.28 -1.51 15.18
CA TYR A 39 -16.47 -2.97 15.14
C TYR A 39 -16.74 -3.56 13.74
N LEU A 40 -17.16 -2.75 12.76
CA LEU A 40 -17.63 -3.23 11.46
C LEU A 40 -16.77 -2.76 10.29
N VAL A 41 -16.50 -1.46 10.19
CA VAL A 41 -15.72 -0.84 9.10
C VAL A 41 -14.32 -1.46 8.98
N PRO A 42 -13.56 -1.72 10.08
CA PRO A 42 -12.26 -2.36 9.96
C PRO A 42 -12.35 -3.73 9.29
N ARG A 43 -13.41 -4.50 9.58
CA ARG A 43 -13.64 -5.84 9.01
C ARG A 43 -14.12 -5.80 7.55
N ILE A 44 -14.69 -4.69 7.10
CA ILE A 44 -15.08 -4.48 5.70
C ILE A 44 -13.88 -4.04 4.85
N LEU A 45 -13.03 -3.16 5.39
CA LEU A 45 -11.99 -2.45 4.64
C LEU A 45 -10.58 -3.03 4.80
N ASN A 46 -10.32 -3.88 5.80
CA ASN A 46 -9.11 -4.68 5.86
C ASN A 46 -9.40 -6.02 5.21
N LEU A 47 -8.75 -6.30 4.08
CA LEU A 47 -9.07 -7.46 3.25
C LEU A 47 -8.24 -8.67 3.64
N ARG A 48 -8.85 -9.85 3.53
CA ARG A 48 -8.16 -11.12 3.69
C ARG A 48 -7.56 -11.58 2.35
N PRO A 49 -6.37 -12.20 2.31
CA PRO A 49 -5.87 -12.84 1.11
C PRO A 49 -6.84 -13.88 0.53
N ASP A 50 -6.85 -14.04 -0.79
CA ASP A 50 -7.63 -15.10 -1.43
C ASP A 50 -7.10 -16.48 -1.00
N GLY A 51 -8.00 -17.42 -0.72
CA GLY A 51 -7.65 -18.79 -0.35
C GLY A 51 -7.13 -18.98 1.09
N SER A 52 -6.88 -17.91 1.86
CA SER A 52 -6.67 -18.08 3.30
C SER A 52 -7.99 -18.42 3.97
N SER A 53 -8.00 -19.54 4.69
CA SER A 53 -9.13 -19.97 5.50
C SER A 53 -9.48 -18.90 6.54
N LYS A 54 -10.72 -18.89 7.05
CA LYS A 54 -11.23 -17.98 8.12
C LYS A 54 -10.51 -18.14 9.48
N VAL A 55 -9.27 -18.61 9.48
CA VAL A 55 -8.53 -18.97 10.67
C VAL A 55 -7.85 -17.73 11.23
N LEU A 56 -8.08 -17.56 12.53
CA LEU A 56 -7.44 -16.64 13.46
C LEU A 56 -5.90 -16.75 13.32
N SER A 57 -5.26 -15.84 12.58
CA SER A 57 -3.85 -15.56 12.78
C SER A 57 -3.73 -14.59 13.96
N VAL A 58 -3.60 -15.17 15.14
CA VAL A 58 -2.74 -14.60 16.17
C VAL A 58 -1.31 -14.82 15.65
N GLU A 59 -0.41 -13.86 15.84
CA GLU A 59 0.95 -13.77 15.28
C GLU A 59 0.93 -13.08 13.89
N GLU A 60 1.51 -11.90 13.66
CA GLU A 60 2.69 -11.25 14.25
C GLU A 60 2.44 -9.72 14.37
N GLU A 61 2.42 -9.18 15.60
CA GLU A 61 2.66 -7.75 15.83
C GLU A 61 4.14 -7.57 16.14
N GLU A 62 4.96 -7.30 15.12
CA GLU A 62 6.21 -6.58 15.35
C GLU A 62 6.21 -5.28 14.54
N ASP A 63 6.28 -4.21 15.32
CA ASP A 63 6.71 -2.84 14.98
C ASP A 63 5.63 -1.83 14.56
N LEU A 64 5.51 -0.81 15.42
CA LEU A 64 4.80 0.48 15.29
C LEU A 64 3.28 0.53 15.52
N GLY A 65 2.88 0.27 16.77
CA GLY A 65 1.94 1.15 17.48
C GLY A 65 0.45 0.78 17.48
N GLY A 66 0.02 0.17 18.60
CA GLY A 66 -1.37 0.19 19.06
C GLY A 66 -2.13 -1.10 18.78
N ALA A 67 -2.14 -1.98 19.78
CA ALA A 67 -2.90 -3.22 19.81
C ALA A 67 -4.37 -3.02 19.36
N SER A 68 -4.73 -3.69 18.27
CA SER A 68 -6.13 -4.02 17.98
C SER A 68 -6.18 -5.54 17.89
N GLU A 69 -6.94 -6.18 18.77
CA GLU A 69 -7.38 -7.56 18.57
C GLU A 69 -7.72 -7.73 17.08
N SER A 70 -7.11 -8.72 16.42
CA SER A 70 -7.20 -8.88 14.97
C SER A 70 -8.65 -9.19 14.59
N MET A 71 -9.41 -8.13 14.29
CA MET A 71 -10.80 -8.26 13.90
C MET A 71 -10.85 -8.92 12.54
N GLU A 72 -11.39 -10.15 12.49
CA GLU A 72 -11.40 -10.95 11.26
C GLU A 72 -12.12 -10.23 10.11
N ALA A 73 -11.44 -10.13 8.96
CA ALA A 73 -11.95 -9.55 7.74
C ALA A 73 -13.13 -10.33 7.15
N ILE A 74 -14.17 -9.63 6.71
CA ILE A 74 -15.38 -10.22 6.11
C ILE A 74 -15.12 -10.65 4.67
N PHE A 75 -14.33 -9.88 3.91
CA PHE A 75 -14.14 -10.06 2.48
C PHE A 75 -12.71 -10.47 2.13
N SER A 76 -12.57 -11.43 1.22
CA SER A 76 -11.34 -11.63 0.48
C SER A 76 -11.06 -10.49 -0.52
N VAL A 77 -9.82 -10.40 -1.00
CA VAL A 77 -9.43 -9.42 -2.02
C VAL A 77 -10.28 -9.57 -3.29
N SER A 78 -10.53 -10.79 -3.77
CA SER A 78 -11.31 -11.04 -4.98
C SER A 78 -12.77 -10.57 -4.85
N THR A 79 -13.46 -10.98 -3.77
CA THR A 79 -14.85 -10.58 -3.49
C THR A 79 -14.97 -9.06 -3.32
N PHE A 80 -14.03 -8.43 -2.62
CA PHE A 80 -14.02 -6.98 -2.45
C PHE A 80 -13.84 -6.27 -3.79
N ARG A 81 -12.88 -6.72 -4.61
CA ARG A 81 -12.59 -6.13 -5.92
C ARG A 81 -13.81 -6.20 -6.84
N GLU A 82 -14.54 -7.30 -6.82
CA GLU A 82 -15.72 -7.48 -7.68
C GLU A 82 -16.91 -6.60 -7.26
N HIS A 83 -17.21 -6.52 -5.97
CA HIS A 83 -18.50 -5.99 -5.52
C HIS A 83 -18.42 -4.65 -4.76
N LEU A 84 -17.32 -4.41 -4.03
CA LEU A 84 -17.18 -3.24 -3.15
C LEU A 84 -16.29 -2.15 -3.76
N ALA A 85 -15.20 -2.53 -4.43
CA ALA A 85 -14.26 -1.57 -5.01
C ALA A 85 -14.93 -0.56 -5.96
N PRO A 86 -15.85 -0.94 -6.89
CA PRO A 86 -16.53 0.02 -7.76
C PRO A 86 -17.33 1.07 -6.99
N ARG A 87 -17.92 0.67 -5.85
CA ARG A 87 -18.69 1.57 -4.98
C ARG A 87 -17.76 2.49 -4.20
N LEU A 88 -16.66 1.95 -3.67
CA LEU A 88 -15.70 2.74 -2.91
C LEU A 88 -15.05 3.83 -3.77
N LEU A 89 -14.77 3.53 -5.05
CA LEU A 89 -14.31 4.52 -6.03
C LEU A 89 -15.29 5.69 -6.21
N GLN A 90 -16.61 5.42 -6.19
CA GLN A 90 -17.63 6.49 -6.22
C GLN A 90 -17.59 7.33 -4.94
N ILE A 91 -17.36 6.70 -3.79
CA ILE A 91 -17.34 7.38 -2.48
C ILE A 91 -16.13 8.32 -2.36
N PHE A 92 -14.99 8.04 -3.00
CA PHE A 92 -13.83 8.96 -3.00
C PHE A 92 -14.16 10.37 -3.52
N GLY A 93 -15.12 10.49 -4.43
CA GLY A 93 -15.60 11.78 -4.97
C GLY A 93 -16.55 12.54 -4.04
N VAL A 94 -17.02 11.93 -2.94
CA VAL A 94 -17.93 12.57 -1.99
C VAL A 94 -17.18 13.64 -1.18
N ARG A 95 -17.70 14.87 -1.17
CA ARG A 95 -17.16 16.02 -0.43
C ARG A 95 -17.63 16.03 1.03
N ASP A 96 -17.36 14.93 1.74
CA ASP A 96 -17.63 14.81 3.17
C ASP A 96 -16.36 14.47 3.94
N ALA A 97 -15.97 15.34 4.87
CA ALA A 97 -14.72 15.21 5.62
C ALA A 97 -14.69 13.96 6.51
N GLN A 98 -15.82 13.59 7.15
CA GLN A 98 -15.86 12.44 8.04
C GLN A 98 -15.77 11.13 7.27
N ILE A 99 -16.50 11.02 6.16
CA ILE A 99 -16.37 9.86 5.25
C ILE A 99 -14.94 9.74 4.75
N ARG A 100 -14.33 10.87 4.31
CA ARG A 100 -12.96 10.86 3.81
C ARG A 100 -11.96 10.39 4.87
N LEU A 101 -12.06 10.89 6.10
CA LEU A 101 -11.20 10.46 7.21
C LEU A 101 -11.33 8.96 7.49
N VAL A 102 -12.56 8.41 7.44
CA VAL A 102 -12.79 6.96 7.62
C VAL A 102 -12.15 6.15 6.50
N LEU A 103 -12.33 6.56 5.24
CA LEU A 103 -11.70 5.89 4.11
C LEU A 103 -10.17 5.92 4.19
N LEU A 104 -9.60 7.06 4.59
CA LEU A 104 -8.16 7.25 4.70
C LEU A 104 -7.56 6.46 5.86
N LYS A 105 -8.27 6.38 7.01
CA LYS A 105 -7.85 5.58 8.17
C LYS A 105 -7.62 4.11 7.83
N HIS A 106 -8.41 3.56 6.91
CA HIS A 106 -8.33 2.16 6.49
C HIS A 106 -7.67 1.98 5.12
N PHE A 107 -7.08 3.03 4.56
CA PHE A 107 -6.62 3.04 3.16
C PHE A 107 -5.68 1.88 2.83
N ASN A 108 -4.69 1.63 3.70
CA ASN A 108 -3.70 0.57 3.54
C ASN A 108 -4.33 -0.83 3.37
N GLY A 109 -5.48 -1.06 4.02
CA GLY A 109 -6.19 -2.34 4.02
C GLY A 109 -6.84 -2.72 2.70
N TYR A 110 -7.16 -1.75 1.82
CA TYR A 110 -7.91 -2.02 0.58
C TYR A 110 -7.34 -1.38 -0.69
N PHE A 111 -6.47 -0.37 -0.64
CA PHE A 111 -6.09 0.37 -1.85
C PHE A 111 -5.46 -0.53 -2.94
N ARG A 112 -4.80 -1.62 -2.54
CA ARG A 112 -4.20 -2.63 -3.43
C ARG A 112 -5.24 -3.48 -4.17
N ALA A 113 -6.50 -3.46 -3.75
CA ALA A 113 -7.58 -4.11 -4.47
C ALA A 113 -7.98 -3.33 -5.73
N PHE A 114 -7.67 -2.03 -5.82
CA PHE A 114 -7.89 -1.23 -7.03
C PHE A 114 -6.87 -1.55 -8.12
N THR A 115 -7.26 -1.30 -9.37
CA THR A 115 -6.34 -1.36 -10.51
C THR A 115 -5.43 -0.13 -10.55
N ASP A 116 -4.28 -0.24 -11.22
CA ASP A 116 -3.36 0.89 -11.42
C ASP A 116 -4.07 2.07 -12.11
N GLU A 117 -4.98 1.78 -13.05
CA GLU A 117 -5.82 2.78 -13.71
C GLU A 117 -6.76 3.48 -12.74
N ASN A 118 -7.48 2.74 -11.87
CA ASN A 118 -8.36 3.35 -10.87
C ASN A 118 -7.58 4.22 -9.88
N LEU A 119 -6.39 3.77 -9.48
CA LEU A 119 -5.52 4.53 -8.59
C LEU A 119 -5.08 5.85 -9.22
N ARG A 120 -4.72 5.84 -10.52
CA ARG A 120 -4.27 7.04 -11.24
C ARG A 120 -5.40 8.00 -11.60
N SER A 121 -6.55 7.47 -12.04
CA SER A 121 -7.63 8.26 -12.63
C SER A 121 -8.67 8.74 -11.62
N VAL A 122 -8.82 8.05 -10.48
CA VAL A 122 -9.85 8.37 -9.48
C VAL A 122 -9.22 8.67 -8.13
N VAL A 123 -8.48 7.72 -7.56
CA VAL A 123 -8.02 7.81 -6.16
C VAL A 123 -6.98 8.93 -6.00
N LEU A 124 -5.92 8.94 -6.79
CA LEU A 124 -4.84 9.94 -6.68
C LEU A 124 -5.37 11.38 -6.88
N PRO A 125 -6.14 11.70 -7.93
CA PRO A 125 -6.72 13.04 -8.08
C PRO A 125 -7.53 13.48 -6.85
N GLU A 126 -8.31 12.57 -6.27
CA GLU A 126 -9.06 12.87 -5.06
C GLU A 126 -8.15 13.08 -3.85
N LEU A 127 -7.13 12.26 -3.63
CA LEU A 127 -6.14 12.51 -2.57
C LEU A 127 -5.46 13.88 -2.73
N LEU A 128 -5.12 14.29 -3.95
CA LEU A 128 -4.53 15.61 -4.23
C LEU A 128 -5.49 16.78 -3.97
N VAL A 129 -6.81 16.56 -3.95
CA VAL A 129 -7.76 17.56 -3.43
C VAL A 129 -7.71 17.61 -1.91
N GLY A 130 -7.59 16.46 -1.23
CA GLY A 130 -7.57 16.38 0.23
C GLY A 130 -6.42 17.15 0.90
N ILE A 131 -5.25 17.20 0.26
CA ILE A 131 -4.10 17.99 0.78
C ILE A 131 -4.31 19.51 0.71
N LYS A 132 -5.35 19.97 0.01
CA LYS A 132 -5.71 21.40 -0.12
C LYS A 132 -6.80 21.82 0.86
N ASP A 133 -7.26 20.90 1.71
CA ASP A 133 -8.28 21.19 2.72
C ASP A 133 -7.72 22.09 3.83
N THR A 134 -8.60 22.72 4.61
CA THR A 134 -8.23 23.56 5.76
C THR A 134 -8.16 22.77 7.07
N ASN A 135 -8.65 21.53 7.10
CA ASN A 135 -8.58 20.66 8.27
C ASN A 135 -7.26 19.89 8.32
N ASP A 136 -6.39 20.26 9.27
CA ASP A 136 -5.06 19.66 9.43
C ASP A 136 -5.09 18.13 9.62
N VAL A 137 -6.11 17.57 10.28
CA VAL A 137 -6.24 16.12 10.46
C VAL A 137 -6.47 15.43 9.13
N LEU A 138 -7.33 15.99 8.29
CA LEU A 138 -7.63 15.46 6.95
C LEU A 138 -6.41 15.58 6.04
N VAL A 139 -5.74 16.74 6.03
CA VAL A 139 -4.51 16.96 5.26
C VAL A 139 -3.43 15.95 5.67
N SER A 140 -3.18 15.80 6.96
CA SER A 140 -2.18 14.87 7.51
C SER A 140 -2.49 13.43 7.09
N THR A 141 -3.71 12.95 7.29
CA THR A 141 -4.09 11.57 6.95
C THR A 141 -4.05 11.33 5.44
N THR A 142 -4.35 12.35 4.64
CA THR A 142 -4.23 12.29 3.17
C THR A 142 -2.77 12.15 2.74
N LEU A 143 -1.83 12.85 3.39
CA LEU A 143 -0.40 12.72 3.11
C LEU A 143 0.12 11.32 3.43
N HIS A 144 -0.36 10.69 4.50
CA HIS A 144 -0.06 9.29 4.79
C HIS A 144 -0.53 8.34 3.67
N ALA A 145 -1.78 8.50 3.20
CA ALA A 145 -2.30 7.71 2.10
C ALA A 145 -1.53 7.92 0.78
N LEU A 146 -1.05 9.15 0.51
CA LEU A 146 -0.18 9.42 -0.64
C LEU A 146 1.16 8.70 -0.51
N ALA A 147 1.75 8.65 0.70
CA ALA A 147 2.99 7.91 0.93
C ALA A 147 2.83 6.41 0.61
N ASP A 148 1.69 5.82 0.97
CA ASP A 148 1.35 4.42 0.67
C ASP A 148 1.24 4.12 -0.83
N LEU A 149 0.92 5.12 -1.66
CA LEU A 149 0.87 4.97 -3.12
C LEU A 149 2.25 5.01 -3.79
N VAL A 150 3.27 5.58 -3.13
CA VAL A 150 4.60 5.76 -3.74
C VAL A 150 5.24 4.43 -4.17
N PRO A 151 5.23 3.35 -3.37
CA PRO A 151 5.77 2.05 -3.79
C PRO A 151 5.08 1.45 -5.01
N LEU A 152 3.82 1.80 -5.28
CA LEU A 152 3.03 1.22 -6.37
C LEU A 152 3.08 2.07 -7.64
N LEU A 153 2.80 3.38 -7.53
CA LEU A 153 2.71 4.27 -8.69
C LEU A 153 4.02 5.00 -9.02
N GLY A 154 4.98 4.96 -8.09
CA GLY A 154 6.21 5.72 -8.15
C GLY A 154 6.03 7.18 -7.72
N SER A 155 7.07 7.72 -7.08
CA SER A 155 7.05 9.07 -6.52
C SER A 155 6.89 10.20 -7.57
N ALA A 156 7.29 9.95 -8.82
CA ALA A 156 7.08 10.88 -9.92
C ALA A 156 5.58 11.02 -10.30
N THR A 157 4.81 9.94 -10.17
CA THR A 157 3.36 9.97 -10.39
C THR A 157 2.65 10.67 -9.23
N VAL A 158 2.96 10.27 -7.99
CA VAL A 158 2.19 10.68 -6.80
C VAL A 158 2.38 12.16 -6.44
N ILE A 159 3.63 12.63 -6.47
CA ILE A 159 3.99 14.02 -6.10
C ILE A 159 4.12 14.93 -7.32
N GLY A 160 4.23 14.34 -8.52
CA GLY A 160 4.40 15.04 -9.79
C GLY A 160 5.84 15.42 -10.13
N GLY A 161 6.03 15.84 -11.39
CA GLY A 161 7.16 16.66 -11.83
C GLY A 161 8.42 15.93 -12.35
N LYS A 162 9.30 16.71 -12.98
CA LYS A 162 10.67 16.32 -13.34
C LYS A 162 11.54 16.40 -12.08
N ARG A 163 11.84 15.26 -11.47
CA ARG A 163 12.61 15.20 -10.22
C ARG A 163 14.11 15.18 -10.49
N GLY A 164 14.85 15.95 -9.69
CA GLY A 164 16.32 15.87 -9.60
C GLY A 164 16.77 15.12 -8.36
N LYS A 165 18.00 14.60 -8.37
CA LYS A 165 18.65 14.06 -7.17
C LYS A 165 19.15 15.21 -6.30
N ILE A 166 18.46 15.47 -5.18
CA ILE A 166 18.84 16.51 -4.22
C ILE A 166 19.81 15.97 -3.17
N PHE A 167 19.59 14.73 -2.71
CA PHE A 167 20.40 14.10 -1.67
C PHE A 167 21.46 13.17 -2.28
N ALA A 168 22.69 13.29 -1.80
CA ALA A 168 23.77 12.35 -2.08
C ALA A 168 23.80 11.24 -1.01
N ASP A 169 24.18 10.03 -1.41
CA ASP A 169 24.47 8.96 -0.45
C ASP A 169 25.83 9.26 0.20
N GLY A 170 25.83 9.49 1.51
CA GLY A 170 27.03 9.80 2.29
C GLY A 170 27.91 8.59 2.57
N ARG A 171 27.50 7.38 2.18
CA ARG A 171 28.31 6.17 2.36
C ARG A 171 29.64 6.28 1.59
N PRO A 172 30.78 5.88 2.18
CA PRO A 172 32.08 5.93 1.51
C PRO A 172 32.06 5.18 0.17
N LYS A 173 32.50 5.84 -0.90
CA LYS A 173 32.67 5.18 -2.20
C LYS A 173 33.79 4.14 -2.06
N LYS A 174 33.53 2.89 -2.46
CA LYS A 174 34.60 1.88 -2.60
C LYS A 174 35.66 2.46 -3.53
N ARG A 175 36.87 2.72 -3.01
CA ARG A 175 38.01 3.04 -3.86
C ARG A 175 38.26 1.82 -4.72
N ASN A 176 38.11 1.95 -6.04
CA ASN A 176 38.68 0.99 -6.97
C ASN A 176 40.19 1.09 -6.81
N ILE A 177 40.76 0.30 -5.91
CA ILE A 177 42.20 0.08 -5.84
C ILE A 177 42.52 -0.68 -7.13
N PRO A 178 43.28 -0.12 -8.08
CA PRO A 178 43.73 -0.88 -9.24
C PRO A 178 44.48 -2.10 -8.71
N SER A 179 44.01 -3.31 -9.03
CA SER A 179 44.72 -4.53 -8.66
C SER A 179 46.12 -4.47 -9.27
N LEU A 180 47.14 -4.42 -8.40
CA LEU A 180 48.56 -4.45 -8.79
C LEU A 180 48.96 -5.74 -9.53
N GLU A 181 48.05 -6.71 -9.67
CA GLU A 181 48.31 -7.99 -10.33
C GLU A 181 48.31 -7.94 -11.86
N SER A 182 47.72 -6.93 -12.51
CA SER A 182 47.71 -6.88 -13.98
C SER A 182 49.06 -6.48 -14.61
N ASN A 183 50.02 -5.97 -13.83
CA ASN A 183 51.34 -5.58 -14.34
C ASN A 183 52.43 -6.67 -14.20
N ARG A 184 52.17 -7.79 -13.50
CA ARG A 184 53.19 -8.85 -13.34
C ARG A 184 53.15 -9.94 -14.42
N ILE A 185 52.07 -10.05 -15.19
CA ILE A 185 51.97 -11.07 -16.24
C ILE A 185 52.67 -10.61 -17.54
N SER A 186 52.67 -9.31 -17.85
CA SER A 186 53.32 -8.79 -19.06
C SER A 186 54.86 -8.80 -19.01
N SER A 187 55.48 -8.80 -17.83
CA SER A 187 56.95 -8.78 -17.72
C SER A 187 57.58 -10.18 -17.79
N ARG A 188 56.82 -11.27 -17.60
CA ARG A 188 57.36 -12.64 -17.65
C ARG A 188 57.32 -13.26 -19.05
N MET A 189 56.53 -12.72 -19.98
CA MET A 189 56.48 -13.22 -21.37
C MET A 189 57.50 -12.57 -22.31
N GLN A 190 58.15 -11.45 -21.93
CA GLN A 190 59.15 -10.80 -22.79
C GLN A 190 60.59 -11.31 -22.57
N SER A 191 60.90 -11.98 -21.46
CA SER A 191 62.25 -12.50 -21.20
C SER A 191 62.51 -13.91 -21.74
N ALA A 192 61.55 -14.55 -22.42
CA ALA A 192 61.67 -15.92 -22.92
C ALA A 192 61.82 -16.04 -24.45
N SER A 193 61.95 -14.94 -25.20
CA SER A 193 62.08 -14.96 -26.68
C SER A 193 63.34 -14.31 -27.24
N LEU A 194 64.37 -14.09 -26.43
CA LEU A 194 65.66 -13.58 -26.90
C LEU A 194 66.78 -14.50 -26.39
N ASN A 195 66.94 -15.64 -27.04
CA ASN A 195 68.24 -16.31 -27.24
C ASN A 195 68.07 -17.51 -28.17
N GLY A 196 68.24 -17.25 -29.46
CA GLY A 196 68.23 -18.27 -30.50
C GLY A 196 68.33 -17.63 -31.89
N ASN A 197 69.54 -17.18 -32.24
CA ASN A 197 70.13 -17.23 -33.59
C ASN A 197 71.29 -16.22 -33.72
N ILE A 198 72.52 -16.71 -33.59
CA ILE A 198 73.66 -16.19 -34.36
C ILE A 198 74.47 -17.41 -34.82
N SER A 199 74.49 -17.57 -36.15
CA SER A 199 75.35 -18.34 -37.07
C SER A 199 76.22 -19.48 -36.55
#